data_AF-A0A0X3PJ14-F1
#
_entry.id   AF-A0A0X3PJ14-F1
#
_cell.length_a   1.000
_cell.length_b   1.000
_cell.length_c   1.000
_cell.angle_alpha   90.00
_cell.angle_beta   90.00
_cell.angle_gamma   90.00
#
_symmetry.space_group_name_H-M   'P 1'
#
loop_
_entity.id
_entity.type
_entity.pdbx_description
1 polymer ?
#
loop_
_entity_poly.entity_id
_entity_poly.type
_entity_poly.pdbx_seq_one_letter_code
_entity_poly.pdbx_strand_id
1 'polypeptide(L)'
;MMVVSWCLAEITRYCYYFACLLFKPPFSLTYLRYSLFMILYPTGILGELLLILLSLSYVSKRSPIDFPMPNRLNVALHGYCVYWIVLIMYLPFSPVMYKHMLAQRRKVLGSPTRKNV
;
A
#
# COMPACT_ATOMS: atom_id res chain seq x y z
N MET A 1 -13.92 -0.93 -1.35
CA MET A 1 -12.93 -1.40 -2.35
C MET A 1 -11.55 -1.58 -1.75
N MET A 2 -10.99 -0.58 -1.06
CA MET A 2 -9.67 -0.68 -0.42
C MET A 2 -9.61 -1.77 0.67
N VAL A 3 -10.60 -1.88 1.57
CA VAL A 3 -10.67 -2.97 2.58
C VAL A 3 -10.62 -4.35 1.94
N VAL A 4 -11.42 -4.57 0.89
CA VAL A 4 -11.47 -5.87 0.18
C VAL A 4 -10.11 -6.20 -0.44
N SER A 5 -9.44 -5.21 -1.06
CA SER A 5 -8.11 -5.39 -1.64
C SER A 5 -7.07 -5.77 -0.57
N TRP A 6 -7.04 -5.05 0.56
CA TRP A 6 -6.12 -5.35 1.67
C TRP A 6 -6.42 -6.69 2.33
N CYS A 7 -7.70 -7.06 2.50
CA CYS A 7 -8.10 -8.37 3.01
C CYS A 7 -7.62 -9.50 2.10
N LEU A 8 -7.80 -9.39 0.78
CA LEU A 8 -7.30 -10.38 -0.18
C LEU A 8 -5.76 -10.50 -0.14
N ALA A 9 -5.05 -9.38 -0.01
CA ALA A 9 -3.59 -9.38 0.14
C ALA A 9 -3.17 -10.15 1.39
N GLU A 10 -3.83 -9.91 2.52
CA GLU A 10 -3.56 -10.58 3.79
C GLU A 10 -3.89 -12.08 3.75
N ILE A 11 -5.04 -12.46 3.19
CA ILE A 11 -5.45 -13.87 3.03
C ILE A 11 -4.36 -14.66 2.29
N THR A 12 -3.87 -14.14 1.17
CA THR A 12 -2.85 -14.84 0.38
C THR A 12 -1.50 -14.91 1.09
N ARG A 13 -1.14 -13.87 1.85
CA ARG A 13 0.08 -13.84 2.66
C ARG A 13 0.03 -14.86 3.79
N TYR A 14 -1.06 -14.89 4.55
CA TYR A 14 -1.23 -15.83 5.66
C TYR A 14 -1.35 -17.27 5.18
N CYS A 15 -2.07 -17.49 4.08
CA CYS A 15 -2.15 -18.81 3.45
C CYS A 15 -0.75 -19.34 3.05
N TYR A 16 0.11 -18.47 2.50
CA TYR A 16 1.49 -18.84 2.18
C TYR A 16 2.32 -19.18 3.42
N TYR A 17 2.22 -18.39 4.51
CA TYR A 17 2.95 -18.67 5.75
C TYR A 17 2.47 -19.95 6.44
N PHE A 18 1.16 -20.18 6.45
CA PHE A 18 0.58 -21.41 6.94
C PHE A 18 1.05 -22.63 6.15
N ALA A 19 1.03 -22.54 4.82
CA ALA A 19 1.54 -23.60 3.95
C ALA A 19 3.02 -23.88 4.22
N CYS A 20 3.84 -22.85 4.40
CA CYS A 20 5.28 -22.97 4.67
C CYS A 20 5.60 -23.61 6.03
N LEU A 21 4.68 -23.53 7.00
CA LEU A 21 4.84 -24.15 8.32
C LEU A 21 4.52 -25.65 8.29
N LEU A 22 3.54 -26.06 7.49
CA LEU A 22 3.11 -27.46 7.42
C LEU A 22 3.87 -28.27 6.36
N PHE A 23 4.11 -27.69 5.17
CA PHE A 23 4.70 -28.39 4.02
C PHE A 23 5.54 -27.43 3.15
N LYS A 24 6.17 -27.96 2.09
CA LYS A 24 6.76 -27.10 1.05
C LYS A 24 5.63 -26.40 0.27
N PRO A 25 5.60 -25.07 0.18
CA PRO A 25 4.49 -24.37 -0.46
C PRO A 25 4.40 -24.72 -1.94
N PRO A 26 3.20 -25.06 -2.47
CA PRO A 26 3.03 -25.38 -3.87
C PRO A 26 3.30 -24.17 -4.75
N PHE A 27 3.85 -24.39 -5.95
CA PHE A 27 4.24 -23.33 -6.88
C PHE A 27 3.09 -22.36 -7.20
N SER A 28 1.85 -22.87 -7.32
CA SER A 28 0.66 -22.05 -7.57
C SER A 28 0.40 -21.01 -6.49
N LEU A 29 0.63 -21.36 -5.22
CA LEU A 29 0.40 -20.44 -4.10
C LEU A 29 1.47 -19.35 -4.04
N THR A 30 2.71 -19.72 -4.33
CA THR A 30 3.84 -18.80 -4.50
C THR A 30 3.56 -17.84 -5.66
N TYR A 31 3.13 -18.36 -6.82
CA TYR A 31 2.79 -17.54 -7.99
C TYR A 31 1.64 -16.57 -7.71
N LEU A 32 0.58 -17.03 -7.05
CA LEU A 32 -0.59 -16.22 -6.69
C LEU A 32 -0.18 -15.05 -5.78
N ARG A 33 0.62 -15.32 -4.74
CA ARG A 33 1.18 -14.29 -3.86
C ARG A 33 1.95 -13.22 -4.63
N TYR A 34 2.83 -13.63 -5.55
CA TYR A 34 3.67 -12.71 -6.32
C TYR A 34 3.00 -12.16 -7.60
N SER A 35 1.72 -12.44 -7.85
CA SER A 35 1.00 -11.89 -9.02
C SER A 35 -0.21 -11.04 -8.61
N LEU A 36 -0.88 -11.37 -7.49
CA LEU A 36 -2.02 -10.61 -6.99
C LEU A 36 -1.66 -9.17 -6.63
N PHE A 37 -0.44 -8.90 -6.17
CA PHE A 37 -0.04 -7.54 -5.83
C PHE A 37 -0.19 -6.57 -7.01
N MET A 38 -0.13 -7.04 -8.26
CA MET A 38 -0.23 -6.19 -9.45
C MET A 38 -1.62 -5.55 -9.61
N ILE A 39 -2.67 -6.25 -9.18
CA ILE A 39 -4.07 -5.79 -9.29
C ILE A 39 -4.54 -5.18 -7.97
N LEU A 40 -4.17 -5.78 -6.85
CA LEU A 40 -4.60 -5.33 -5.51
C LEU A 40 -3.96 -3.99 -5.14
N TYR A 41 -2.73 -3.75 -5.58
CA TYR A 41 -2.02 -2.51 -5.26
C TYR A 41 -2.68 -1.24 -5.86
N PRO A 42 -2.94 -1.15 -7.17
CA PRO A 42 -3.63 0.02 -7.73
C PRO A 42 -5.06 0.17 -7.18
N THR A 43 -5.79 -0.92 -6.98
CA THR A 43 -7.17 -0.86 -6.44
C THR A 43 -7.22 -0.42 -4.97
N GLY A 44 -6.22 -0.80 -4.16
CA GLY A 44 -6.06 -0.35 -2.78
C GLY A 44 -5.74 1.15 -2.72
N ILE A 45 -4.72 1.59 -3.45
CA ILE A 45 -4.27 2.98 -3.47
C ILE A 45 -5.35 3.92 -3.99
N LEU A 46 -6.03 3.56 -5.08
CA LEU A 46 -7.14 4.35 -5.60
C LEU A 46 -8.26 4.50 -4.58
N GLY A 47 -8.54 3.45 -3.79
CA GLY A 47 -9.52 3.50 -2.72
C GLY A 47 -9.14 4.47 -1.60
N GLU A 48 -7.89 4.43 -1.14
CA GLU A 48 -7.35 5.36 -0.12
C GLU A 48 -7.41 6.81 -0.64
N LEU A 49 -6.96 7.04 -1.88
CA LEU A 49 -6.93 8.38 -2.47
C LEU A 49 -8.34 8.96 -2.61
N LEU A 50 -9.32 8.17 -3.08
CA LEU A 50 -10.71 8.60 -3.17
C LEU A 50 -11.32 8.93 -1.81
N LEU A 51 -11.02 8.13 -0.78
CA LEU A 51 -11.46 8.40 0.59
C LEU A 51 -10.87 9.71 1.13
N ILE A 52 -9.57 9.96 0.91
CA ILE A 52 -8.91 11.21 1.31
C ILE A 52 -9.51 12.41 0.56
N LEU A 53 -9.75 12.30 -0.74
CA LEU A 53 -10.36 13.37 -1.53
C LEU A 53 -11.80 13.69 -1.07
N LEU A 54 -12.60 12.66 -0.79
CA LEU A 54 -13.98 12.84 -0.33
C LEU A 54 -14.02 13.46 1.08
N SER A 55 -13.13 13.01 1.97
CA SER A 55 -13.01 13.54 3.33
C SER A 55 -12.42 14.95 3.36
N LEU A 56 -11.62 15.35 2.37
CA LEU A 56 -11.08 16.71 2.27
C LEU A 56 -12.18 17.78 2.17
N SER A 57 -13.26 17.49 1.43
CA SER A 57 -14.43 18.38 1.34
C SER A 57 -15.22 18.48 2.65
N TYR A 58 -15.18 17.43 3.48
CA TYR A 58 -15.80 17.41 4.81
C TYR A 58 -14.94 18.17 5.83
N VAL A 59 -13.64 17.91 5.85
CA VAL A 59 -12.66 18.60 6.72
C VAL A 59 -12.62 20.09 6.45
N SER A 60 -12.74 20.52 5.19
CA SER A 60 -12.81 21.94 4.84
C SER A 60 -14.03 22.68 5.44
N LYS A 61 -15.12 21.96 5.75
CA LYS A 61 -16.35 22.55 6.31
C LYS A 61 -16.42 22.44 7.83
N ARG A 62 -15.76 21.42 8.40
CA ARG A 62 -15.77 21.14 9.83
C ARG A 62 -14.41 20.51 10.14
N SER A 63 -13.42 21.32 10.49
CA SER A 63 -12.14 20.82 10.96
C SER A 63 -12.36 20.11 12.31
N PRO A 64 -12.26 18.78 12.39
CA PRO A 64 -12.46 18.06 13.66
C PRO A 64 -11.18 18.08 14.51
N ILE A 65 -10.05 18.43 13.90
CA ILE A 65 -8.71 18.40 14.47
C ILE A 65 -8.11 19.78 14.22
N ASP A 66 -8.54 20.76 15.01
CA ASP A 66 -7.87 22.04 15.14
C ASP A 66 -7.28 22.07 16.55
N PHE A 67 -5.94 21.99 16.64
CA PHE A 67 -5.23 22.38 17.85
C PHE A 67 -4.80 23.83 17.68
N PRO A 68 -5.60 24.81 18.16
CA PRO A 68 -5.21 26.21 18.05
C PRO A 68 -4.02 26.45 18.98
N MET A 69 -2.84 26.69 18.40
CA MET A 69 -1.68 27.19 19.14
C MET A 69 -1.53 28.71 18.90
N PRO A 70 -1.20 29.50 19.93
CA PRO A 70 -1.22 30.97 19.87
C PRO A 70 -0.05 31.60 19.09
N ASN A 71 0.91 30.82 18.59
CA ASN A 71 2.14 31.34 17.98
C ASN A 71 2.05 31.38 16.45
N ARG A 72 2.26 32.56 15.83
CA ARG A 72 2.17 32.80 14.37
C ARG A 72 3.19 32.01 13.54
N LEU A 73 4.27 31.53 14.16
CA LEU A 73 5.36 30.78 13.53
C LEU A 73 5.25 29.25 13.69
N ASN A 74 4.29 28.75 14.50
CA ASN A 74 4.01 27.32 14.56
C ASN A 74 2.87 27.01 13.61
N VAL A 75 3.09 26.04 12.71
CA VAL A 75 2.01 25.46 11.90
C VAL A 75 1.01 24.84 12.86
N ALA A 76 -0.10 25.55 13.14
CA ALA A 76 -1.24 24.93 13.79
C ALA A 76 -1.64 23.74 12.91
N LEU A 77 -1.62 22.53 13.46
CA LEU A 77 -1.98 21.29 12.78
C LEU A 77 -3.46 21.35 12.39
N HIS A 78 -3.76 22.06 11.31
CA HIS A 78 -5.05 22.04 10.67
C HIS A 78 -5.18 20.70 9.96
N GLY A 79 -6.27 19.98 10.21
CA GLY A 79 -6.56 18.72 9.53
C GLY A 79 -6.39 18.82 8.01
N TYR A 80 -6.70 19.97 7.40
CA TYR A 80 -6.50 20.22 5.98
C TYR A 80 -5.04 20.08 5.51
N CYS A 81 -4.07 20.67 6.23
CA CYS A 81 -2.65 20.58 5.87
C CYS A 81 -2.13 19.15 5.99
N VAL A 82 -2.57 18.41 7.02
CA VAL A 82 -2.17 17.01 7.24
C VAL A 82 -2.62 16.12 6.07
N TYR A 83 -3.86 16.29 5.59
CA TYR A 83 -4.38 15.48 4.49
C TYR A 83 -3.61 15.72 3.19
N TRP A 84 -3.23 16.97 2.90
CA TRP A 84 -2.38 17.30 1.76
C TRP A 84 -0.97 16.71 1.86
N ILE A 85 -0.36 16.76 3.05
CA ILE A 85 0.96 16.13 3.28
C ILE A 85 0.88 14.63 3.02
N VAL A 86 -0.16 13.95 3.52
CA VAL A 86 -0.37 12.52 3.29
C VAL A 86 -0.55 12.22 1.79
N LEU A 87 -1.32 13.04 1.07
CA LEU A 87 -1.55 12.87 -0.37
C LEU A 87 -0.25 13.03 -1.19
N ILE A 88 0.55 14.05 -0.86
CA ILE A 88 1.85 14.30 -1.50
C ILE A 88 2.83 13.17 -1.19
N MET A 89 2.85 12.67 0.04
CA MET A 89 3.73 11.56 0.43
C MET A 89 3.34 10.24 -0.26
N TYR A 90 2.06 10.05 -0.57
CA TYR A 90 1.56 8.86 -1.27
C TYR A 90 2.07 8.74 -2.72
N LEU A 91 2.29 9.87 -3.40
CA LEU A 91 2.73 9.92 -4.80
C LEU A 91 4.14 9.31 -5.04
N PRO A 92 5.21 9.70 -4.31
CA PRO A 92 6.54 9.14 -4.50
C PRO A 92 6.70 7.78 -3.82
N PHE A 93 6.00 7.54 -2.70
CA PHE A 93 6.19 6.31 -1.92
C PHE A 93 5.59 5.09 -2.63
N SER A 94 4.42 5.26 -3.26
CA SER A 94 3.74 4.15 -3.91
C SER A 94 4.49 3.50 -5.09
N PRO A 95 5.10 4.21 -6.05
CA PRO A 95 5.84 3.59 -7.14
C PRO A 95 7.15 2.97 -6.68
N VAL A 96 7.78 3.53 -5.64
CA VAL A 96 9.02 2.97 -5.06
C VAL A 96 8.75 1.57 -4.50
N MET A 97 7.72 1.43 -3.65
CA MET A 97 7.37 0.13 -3.07
C MET A 97 6.93 -0.88 -4.14
N TYR A 98 6.20 -0.43 -5.16
CA TYR A 98 5.80 -1.28 -6.29
C TYR A 98 7.00 -1.84 -7.06
N LYS A 99 8.02 -1.00 -7.34
CA LYS A 99 9.26 -1.44 -7.98
C LYS A 99 10.01 -2.46 -7.13
N HIS A 100 10.03 -2.29 -5.81
CA HIS A 100 10.63 -3.28 -4.90
C HIS A 100 9.91 -4.62 -4.96
N MET A 101 8.57 -4.65 -4.95
CA MET A 101 7.79 -5.89 -5.08
C MET A 101 8.01 -6.59 -6.42
N LEU A 102 8.14 -5.83 -7.52
CA LEU A 102 8.52 -6.38 -8.83
C LEU A 102 9.93 -6.97 -8.84
N ALA A 103 10.88 -6.37 -8.12
CA ALA A 103 12.22 -6.94 -7.96
C ALA A 103 12.18 -8.25 -7.16
N GLN A 104 11.39 -8.31 -6.09
CA GLN A 104 11.19 -9.54 -5.31
C GLN A 104 10.55 -10.65 -6.14
N ARG A 105 9.52 -10.34 -6.94
CA ARG A 105 8.91 -11.27 -7.89
C ARG A 105 9.96 -11.86 -8.84
N ARG A 106 10.81 -11.01 -9.41
CA ARG A 106 11.89 -11.45 -10.32
C ARG A 106 12.93 -12.32 -9.62
N LYS A 107 13.22 -12.12 -8.34
CA LYS A 107 14.14 -12.99 -7.59
C LYS A 107 13.57 -14.37 -7.30
N VAL A 108 12.26 -14.46 -7.04
CA VAL A 108 11.62 -15.74 -6.64
C VAL A 108 11.14 -16.54 -7.83
N LEU A 109 10.63 -15.87 -8.87
CA LEU A 109 10.10 -16.52 -10.09
C LEU A 109 11.06 -16.44 -11.28
N GLY A 110 12.11 -15.63 -11.22
CA GLY A 110 13.12 -15.56 -12.26
C GLY A 110 13.88 -16.88 -12.34
N SER A 111 13.80 -17.54 -13.48
CA SER A 111 14.60 -18.72 -13.79
C SER A 111 16.09 -18.38 -13.58
N PRO A 112 16.89 -19.25 -12.95
CA PRO A 112 18.32 -19.03 -12.87
C PRO A 112 18.84 -18.93 -14.30
N THR A 113 19.28 -17.75 -14.71
CA THR A 113 19.99 -17.58 -15.97
C THR A 113 21.15 -18.56 -15.93
N ARG A 114 21.09 -19.58 -16.79
CA ARG A 114 22.14 -20.58 -16.97
C ARG A 114 23.43 -19.81 -17.23
N LYS A 115 24.30 -19.70 -16.22
CA LYS A 115 25.70 -19.32 -16.44
C LYS A 115 26.28 -20.47 -17.24
N ASN A 116 26.32 -20.31 -18.56
CA ASN A 116 27.12 -21.16 -19.41
C ASN A 116 28.57 -20.92 -18.98
N VAL A 117 29.16 -21.98 -18.44
CA VAL A 117 30.60 -22.11 -18.12
C VAL A 117 31.37 -22.13 -19.42
#